data_AF-A0A520BFX1-F1
#
_entry.id   AF-A0A520BFX1-F1
#
_cell.length_a   1.000
_cell.length_b   1.000
_cell.length_c   1.000
_cell.angle_alpha   90.00
_cell.angle_beta   90.00
_cell.angle_gamma   90.00
#
_symmetry.space_group_name_H-M   'P 1'
#
loop_
_entity.id
_entity.type
_entity.pdbx_description
1 polymer ?
#
loop_
_entity_poly.entity_id
_entity_poly.type
_entity_poly.pdbx_seq_one_letter_code
_entity_poly.pdbx_strand_id
1 'polypeptide(L)'
;MNRMLHLTIKKNKFPLMKHVANTSLKKLTFIFSTVFLTGFSQLSSAQEVITIQQAIDKTLTNNLQVRQSKLSESLSDENLKQSKLDLYPSLNSSINQNMNWGRNQSASGLFENTQRYNLSAGLSSSVSVFNGFAKINQIRQNRVLLDAGKTNTEKVKNDLILQVVTSYLQILYNKDF
;
A
#
# COMPACT_ATOMS: atom_id res chain seq x y z
N MET A 1 1.24 2.80 -87.16
CA MET A 1 2.69 2.78 -86.83
C MET A 1 2.85 2.84 -85.32
N ASN A 2 3.91 2.22 -84.82
CA ASN A 2 4.39 2.10 -83.43
C ASN A 2 3.90 0.92 -82.57
N ARG A 3 4.80 -0.08 -82.59
CA ARG A 3 5.05 -1.16 -81.63
C ARG A 3 5.21 -0.65 -80.20
N MET A 4 4.86 -1.47 -79.22
CA MET A 4 5.78 -1.79 -78.13
C MET A 4 5.46 -3.16 -77.50
N LEU A 5 6.50 -4.00 -77.44
CA LEU A 5 6.58 -5.33 -76.84
C LEU A 5 6.78 -5.24 -75.31
N HIS A 6 6.48 -6.34 -74.60
CA HIS A 6 6.96 -6.81 -73.28
C HIS A 6 5.82 -7.06 -72.28
N LEU A 7 5.76 -8.12 -71.47
CA LEU A 7 6.58 -9.31 -71.27
C LEU A 7 5.73 -10.34 -70.51
N THR A 8 5.85 -11.59 -70.95
CA THR A 8 5.74 -12.87 -70.22
C THR A 8 5.64 -12.84 -68.69
N ILE A 9 4.62 -13.50 -68.10
CA ILE A 9 4.81 -14.46 -66.99
C ILE A 9 3.80 -15.63 -67.14
N LYS A 10 4.36 -16.83 -67.30
CA LYS A 10 3.69 -18.13 -67.44
C LYS A 10 3.57 -18.77 -66.06
N LYS A 11 2.38 -19.22 -65.60
CA LYS A 11 2.29 -20.29 -64.57
C LYS A 11 1.15 -21.28 -64.83
N ASN A 12 1.55 -22.55 -64.72
CA ASN A 12 0.87 -23.81 -64.98
C ASN A 12 -0.42 -24.08 -64.17
N LYS A 13 -1.46 -24.47 -64.92
CA LYS A 13 -2.39 -25.63 -64.79
C LYS A 13 -2.37 -26.60 -63.56
N PHE A 14 -3.59 -26.81 -63.02
CA PHE A 14 -4.23 -28.04 -62.45
C PHE A 14 -3.95 -28.52 -61.00
N PRO A 15 -4.78 -29.40 -60.36
CA PRO A 15 -6.26 -29.50 -60.23
C PRO A 15 -6.74 -29.88 -58.77
N LEU A 16 -8.06 -30.09 -58.63
CA LEU A 16 -8.89 -30.37 -57.43
C LEU A 16 -8.56 -31.64 -56.59
N MET A 17 -8.75 -31.61 -55.26
CA MET A 17 -9.30 -32.75 -54.46
C MET A 17 -9.82 -32.40 -53.04
N LYS A 18 -11.16 -32.48 -52.93
CA LYS A 18 -12.09 -32.84 -51.83
C LYS A 18 -11.71 -32.77 -50.33
N HIS A 19 -12.55 -32.00 -49.63
CA HIS A 19 -13.19 -32.26 -48.32
C HIS A 19 -12.89 -33.62 -47.64
N VAL A 20 -12.16 -33.58 -46.52
CA VAL A 20 -12.38 -34.49 -45.38
C VAL A 20 -12.57 -33.60 -44.16
N ALA A 21 -13.80 -33.62 -43.66
CA ALA A 21 -14.29 -32.70 -42.64
C ALA A 21 -13.56 -32.88 -41.30
N ASN A 22 -13.35 -31.75 -40.65
CA ASN A 22 -12.67 -31.51 -39.38
C ASN A 22 -13.55 -31.94 -38.19
N THR A 23 -13.99 -33.21 -38.15
CA THR A 23 -14.99 -33.73 -37.20
C THR A 23 -14.38 -34.47 -36.00
N SER A 24 -13.15 -35.01 -36.11
CA SER A 24 -12.47 -35.67 -34.99
C SER A 24 -11.87 -34.67 -34.00
N LEU A 25 -11.29 -33.57 -34.49
CA LEU A 25 -10.69 -32.51 -33.66
C LEU A 25 -11.74 -31.75 -32.82
N LYS A 26 -12.93 -31.53 -33.37
CA LYS A 26 -14.06 -30.89 -32.68
C LYS A 26 -14.65 -31.77 -31.58
N LYS A 27 -14.65 -33.10 -31.75
CA LYS A 27 -15.08 -34.04 -30.72
C LYS A 27 -14.07 -34.11 -29.56
N LEU A 28 -12.78 -34.07 -29.85
CA LEU A 28 -11.72 -34.04 -28.84
C LEU A 28 -11.75 -32.75 -28.00
N THR A 29 -11.95 -31.60 -28.65
CA THR A 29 -12.11 -30.31 -27.95
C THR A 29 -13.41 -30.24 -27.15
N PHE A 30 -14.49 -30.86 -27.62
CA PHE A 30 -15.73 -30.99 -26.84
C PHE A 30 -15.52 -31.86 -25.60
N ILE A 31 -14.87 -33.02 -25.72
CA ILE A 31 -14.56 -33.91 -24.58
C ILE A 31 -13.64 -33.20 -23.56
N PHE A 32 -12.63 -32.46 -24.03
CA PHE A 32 -11.73 -31.70 -23.15
C PHE A 32 -12.46 -30.57 -22.41
N SER A 33 -13.41 -29.90 -23.08
CA SER A 33 -14.28 -28.89 -22.47
C SER A 33 -15.21 -29.49 -21.42
N THR A 34 -15.80 -30.67 -21.68
CA THR A 34 -16.68 -31.34 -20.72
C THR A 34 -15.94 -31.85 -19.49
N VAL A 35 -14.70 -32.33 -19.65
CA VAL A 35 -13.84 -32.76 -18.52
C VAL A 35 -13.37 -31.57 -17.69
N PHE A 36 -13.13 -30.41 -18.31
CA PHE A 36 -12.79 -29.17 -17.59
C PHE A 36 -13.99 -28.63 -16.79
N LEU A 37 -15.22 -28.88 -17.26
CA LEU A 37 -16.45 -28.46 -16.57
C LEU A 37 -16.83 -29.37 -15.39
N THR A 38 -16.53 -30.67 -15.45
CA THR A 38 -16.85 -31.65 -14.39
C THR A 38 -15.76 -31.80 -13.33
N GLY A 39 -14.53 -31.32 -13.59
CA GLY A 39 -13.43 -31.32 -12.63
C GLY A 39 -13.50 -30.22 -11.55
N PHE A 40 -14.41 -29.25 -11.69
CA PHE A 40 -14.55 -28.12 -10.76
C PHE A 40 -15.62 -28.31 -9.68
N SER A 41 -16.24 -29.48 -9.62
CA SER A 41 -17.31 -29.78 -8.69
C SER A 41 -16.85 -30.77 -7.63
N GLN A 42 -16.01 -30.33 -6.68
CA GLN A 42 -15.95 -30.90 -5.33
C GLN A 42 -14.99 -30.12 -4.41
N LEU A 43 -15.44 -29.97 -3.15
CA LEU A 43 -14.80 -29.32 -1.99
C LEU A 43 -15.20 -27.85 -1.73
N SER A 44 -16.51 -27.59 -1.68
CA SER A 44 -17.02 -26.50 -0.83
C SER A 44 -17.57 -27.12 0.45
N SER A 45 -16.78 -27.10 1.53
CA SER A 45 -17.31 -27.25 2.89
C SER A 45 -17.99 -25.93 3.26
N ALA A 46 -19.23 -25.79 2.80
CA ALA A 46 -19.96 -24.52 2.86
C ALA A 46 -20.50 -24.17 4.27
N GLN A 47 -20.37 -25.04 5.27
CA GLN A 47 -20.92 -24.79 6.59
C GLN A 47 -19.99 -25.26 7.71
N GLU A 48 -18.92 -24.49 7.95
CA GLU A 48 -18.22 -24.58 9.23
C GLU A 48 -19.20 -24.06 10.31
N VAL A 49 -19.58 -24.91 11.27
CA VAL A 49 -20.38 -24.48 12.42
C VAL A 49 -19.45 -23.67 13.32
N ILE A 50 -19.40 -22.36 13.06
CA ILE A 50 -18.58 -21.43 13.83
C ILE A 50 -19.19 -21.30 15.22
N THR A 51 -18.42 -21.65 16.25
CA THR A 51 -18.79 -21.37 17.64
C THR A 51 -18.68 -19.87 17.92
N ILE A 52 -19.42 -19.36 18.90
CA ILE A 52 -19.38 -17.92 19.22
C ILE A 52 -17.96 -17.43 19.57
N GLN A 53 -17.16 -18.27 20.22
CA GLN A 53 -15.74 -17.99 20.50
C GLN A 53 -14.93 -17.84 19.20
N GLN A 54 -15.10 -18.76 18.25
CA GLN A 54 -14.43 -18.67 16.95
C GLN A 54 -14.88 -17.45 16.13
N ALA A 55 -16.16 -17.06 16.22
CA ALA A 55 -16.67 -15.84 15.58
C ALA A 55 -16.03 -14.59 16.17
N ILE A 56 -15.89 -14.52 17.49
CA ILE A 56 -15.22 -13.41 18.19
C ILE A 56 -13.75 -13.34 17.77
N ASP A 57 -13.00 -14.44 17.83
CA ASP A 57 -11.57 -14.45 17.50
C ASP A 57 -11.29 -14.08 16.03
N LYS A 58 -12.07 -14.64 15.09
CA LYS A 58 -11.94 -14.30 13.67
C LYS A 58 -12.27 -12.83 13.43
N THR A 59 -13.26 -12.28 14.13
CA THR A 59 -13.64 -10.87 13.97
C THR A 59 -12.59 -9.95 14.59
N LEU A 60 -12.11 -10.19 15.82
CA LEU A 60 -11.09 -9.36 16.46
C LEU A 60 -9.76 -9.33 15.68
N THR A 61 -9.41 -10.44 15.02
CA THR A 61 -8.17 -10.55 14.25
C THR A 61 -8.26 -9.81 12.91
N ASN A 62 -9.41 -9.88 12.23
CA ASN A 62 -9.57 -9.33 10.88
C ASN A 62 -10.23 -7.94 10.84
N ASN A 63 -10.81 -7.48 11.94
CA ASN A 63 -11.60 -6.26 11.92
C ASN A 63 -10.71 -5.01 11.75
N LEU A 64 -11.11 -4.17 10.80
CA LEU A 64 -10.39 -2.95 10.42
C LEU A 64 -10.34 -1.92 11.57
N GLN A 65 -11.42 -1.77 12.33
CA GLN A 65 -11.53 -0.82 13.44
C GLN A 65 -10.53 -1.16 14.56
N VAL A 66 -10.37 -2.44 14.89
CA VAL A 66 -9.36 -2.90 15.85
C VAL A 66 -7.95 -2.59 15.36
N ARG A 67 -7.67 -2.80 14.07
CA ARG A 67 -6.36 -2.48 13.46
C ARG A 67 -6.09 -0.98 13.46
N GLN A 68 -7.09 -0.15 13.16
CA GLN A 68 -6.99 1.32 13.21
C GLN A 68 -6.73 1.81 14.64
N SER A 69 -7.41 1.25 15.64
CA SER A 69 -7.18 1.61 17.05
C SER A 69 -5.78 1.22 17.50
N LYS A 70 -5.31 0.00 17.16
CA LYS A 70 -3.94 -0.43 17.43
C LYS A 70 -2.90 0.49 16.77
N LEU A 71 -3.14 0.92 15.54
CA LEU A 71 -2.24 1.85 14.86
C LEU A 71 -2.20 3.21 15.57
N SER A 72 -3.34 3.69 16.06
CA SER A 72 -3.42 4.93 16.86
C SER A 72 -2.69 4.81 18.20
N GLU A 73 -2.78 3.64 18.85
CA GLU A 73 -2.01 3.31 20.05
C GLU A 73 -0.50 3.31 19.77
N SER A 74 -0.06 2.67 18.67
CA SER A 74 1.35 2.66 18.26
C SER A 74 1.87 4.07 17.94
N LEU A 75 1.06 4.93 17.31
CA LEU A 75 1.41 6.33 17.10
C LEU A 75 1.63 7.06 18.43
N SER A 76 0.81 6.77 19.44
CA SER A 76 0.95 7.37 20.77
C SER A 76 2.23 6.89 21.48
N ASP A 77 2.63 5.63 21.27
CA ASP A 77 3.88 5.08 21.81
C ASP A 77 5.10 5.71 21.15
N GLU A 78 5.08 5.86 19.82
CA GLU A 78 6.14 6.57 19.09
C GLU A 78 6.22 8.05 19.49
N ASN A 79 5.09 8.73 19.73
CA ASN A 79 5.10 10.10 20.25
C ASN A 79 5.73 10.20 21.66
N LEU A 80 5.46 9.22 22.54
CA LEU A 80 6.12 9.13 23.84
C LEU A 80 7.62 8.93 23.67
N LYS A 81 8.04 8.04 22.78
CA LYS A 81 9.45 7.80 22.47
C LYS A 81 10.12 9.04 21.88
N GLN A 82 9.48 9.72 20.94
CA GLN A 82 9.96 10.97 20.36
C GLN A 82 10.14 12.05 21.44
N SER A 83 9.17 12.23 22.34
CA SER A 83 9.31 13.20 23.43
C SER A 83 10.46 12.90 24.39
N LYS A 84 10.82 11.62 24.57
CA LYS A 84 12.03 11.23 25.31
C LYS A 84 13.29 11.55 24.50
N LEU A 85 13.26 11.31 23.19
CA LEU A 85 14.38 11.62 22.28
C LEU A 85 14.64 13.12 22.17
N ASP A 86 13.61 13.95 22.28
CA ASP A 86 13.72 15.41 22.27
C ASP A 86 14.55 15.97 23.45
N LEU A 87 14.86 15.16 24.47
CA LEU A 87 15.80 15.53 25.53
C LEU A 87 17.25 15.55 25.05
N TYR A 88 17.58 14.83 23.98
CA TYR A 88 18.92 14.77 23.42
C TYR A 88 19.18 15.95 22.48
N PRO A 89 20.46 16.29 22.23
CA PRO A 89 20.83 17.24 21.19
C PRO A 89 20.30 16.80 19.82
N SER A 90 19.78 17.77 19.06
CA SER A 90 19.58 17.58 17.63
C SER A 90 20.94 17.62 16.92
N LEU A 91 21.08 16.86 15.84
CA LEU A 91 22.24 16.92 14.94
C LEU A 91 21.71 17.13 13.53
N ASN A 92 22.03 18.28 12.94
CA ASN A 92 21.58 18.66 11.62
C ASN A 92 22.81 18.89 10.74
N SER A 93 22.85 18.17 9.62
CA SER A 93 23.82 18.39 8.56
C SER A 93 23.14 19.04 7.37
N SER A 94 23.79 20.02 6.77
CA SER A 94 23.30 20.71 5.59
C SER A 94 24.41 20.83 4.57
N ILE A 95 24.06 20.62 3.30
CA ILE A 95 24.94 20.85 2.16
C ILE A 95 24.14 21.71 1.20
N ASN A 96 24.63 22.91 0.96
CA ASN A 96 24.04 23.88 0.07
C ASN A 96 25.00 24.15 -1.08
N GLN A 97 24.50 24.01 -2.30
CA GLN A 97 25.20 24.36 -3.51
C GLN A 97 24.40 25.48 -4.19
N ASN A 98 25.07 26.59 -4.48
CA ASN A 98 24.49 27.72 -5.16
C ASN A 98 25.37 28.11 -6.34
N MET A 99 24.77 28.24 -7.52
CA MET A 99 25.44 28.76 -8.70
C MET A 99 24.70 30.01 -9.17
N ASN A 100 25.39 31.14 -9.17
CA ASN A 100 24.85 32.42 -9.59
C ASN A 100 25.60 32.90 -10.83
N TRP A 101 24.86 33.24 -11.87
CA TRP A 101 25.37 33.88 -13.07
C TRP A 101 24.73 35.26 -13.23
N GLY A 102 25.51 36.23 -13.68
CA GLY A 102 25.00 37.55 -14.00
C GLY A 102 26.01 38.66 -13.83
N ARG A 103 25.58 39.87 -14.20
CA ARG A 103 26.37 41.09 -14.03
C ARG A 103 26.32 41.49 -12.55
N ASN A 104 27.43 41.33 -11.85
CA ASN A 104 27.55 41.69 -10.45
C ASN A 104 28.57 42.83 -10.31
N GLN A 105 28.30 43.75 -9.40
CA GLN A 105 29.27 44.79 -9.04
C GLN A 105 30.40 44.14 -8.24
N SER A 106 31.64 44.28 -8.72
CA SER A 106 32.83 43.82 -8.02
C SER A 106 33.15 44.75 -6.84
N ALA A 107 34.02 44.30 -5.92
CA ALA A 107 34.48 45.11 -4.79
C ALA A 107 35.19 46.42 -5.24
N SER A 108 35.66 46.46 -6.49
CA SER A 108 36.26 47.62 -7.16
C SER A 108 35.25 48.58 -7.81
N GLY A 109 33.94 48.32 -7.69
CA GLY A 109 32.88 49.18 -8.22
C GLY A 109 32.57 49.02 -9.70
N LEU A 110 33.37 48.24 -10.45
CA LEU A 110 33.13 47.89 -11.84
C LEU A 110 32.11 46.74 -11.95
N PHE A 111 31.29 46.77 -12.99
CA PHE A 111 30.27 45.75 -13.25
C PHE A 111 30.79 44.68 -14.20
N GLU A 112 31.08 43.51 -13.66
CA GLU A 112 31.65 42.38 -14.40
C GLU A 112 30.63 41.24 -14.51
N ASN A 113 30.62 40.57 -15.66
CA ASN A 113 29.83 39.35 -15.82
C ASN A 113 30.53 38.23 -15.04
N THR A 114 29.95 37.85 -13.91
CA THR A 114 30.60 36.93 -12.97
C THR A 114 29.77 35.67 -12.82
N GLN A 115 30.41 34.51 -12.98
CA GLN A 115 29.84 33.23 -12.59
C GLN A 115 30.42 32.84 -11.23
N ARG A 116 29.56 32.75 -10.22
CA ARG A 116 29.92 32.33 -8.86
C ARG A 116 29.37 30.95 -8.59
N TYR A 117 30.26 30.06 -8.18
CA TYR A 117 29.92 28.74 -7.67
C TYR A 117 30.27 28.69 -6.19
N ASN A 118 29.26 28.44 -5.36
CA ASN A 118 29.39 28.34 -3.92
C ASN A 118 28.88 26.97 -3.48
N LEU A 119 29.77 26.18 -2.88
CA LEU A 119 29.41 24.97 -2.15
C LEU A 119 29.70 25.24 -0.67
N SER A 120 28.72 24.98 0.18
CA SER A 120 28.84 25.14 1.63
C SER A 120 28.23 23.95 2.32
N ALA A 121 29.04 23.28 3.14
CA ALA A 121 28.59 22.20 4.00
C ALA A 121 28.74 22.65 5.45
N GLY A 122 27.75 22.34 6.29
CA GLY A 122 27.74 22.72 7.69
C GLY A 122 27.07 21.65 8.53
N LEU A 123 27.72 21.32 9.65
CA LEU A 123 27.17 20.47 10.70
C LEU A 123 26.83 21.34 11.90
N SER A 124 25.62 21.19 12.42
CA SER A 124 25.14 21.94 13.59
C SER A 124 24.49 21.00 14.59
N SER A 125 24.69 21.26 15.87
CA SER A 125 24.00 20.54 16.94
C SER A 125 23.44 21.53 17.94
N SER A 126 22.22 21.28 18.42
CA SER A 126 21.56 22.14 19.38
C SER A 126 20.83 21.33 20.44
N VAL A 127 20.97 21.73 21.71
CA VAL A 127 20.28 21.13 22.85
C VAL A 127 19.73 22.22 23.75
N SER A 128 18.51 22.02 24.23
CA SER A 128 17.93 22.89 25.24
C SER A 128 18.35 22.41 26.62
N VAL A 129 19.20 23.19 27.29
CA VAL A 129 19.72 22.86 28.64
C VAL A 129 18.62 22.98 29.70
N PHE A 130 17.81 24.04 29.61
CA PHE A 130 16.68 24.25 30.50
C PHE A 130 15.55 24.99 29.79
N ASN A 131 14.33 24.50 29.97
CA ASN A 131 13.11 25.08 29.39
C ASN A 131 11.94 24.99 30.38
N GLY A 132 12.15 25.36 31.65
CA GLY A 132 11.08 25.43 32.65
C GLY A 132 10.29 24.12 32.84
N PHE A 133 10.96 22.96 32.75
CA PHE A 133 10.35 21.62 32.79
C PHE A 133 9.34 21.28 31.68
N ALA A 134 9.19 22.12 30.65
CA ALA A 134 8.24 21.89 29.56
C ALA A 134 8.40 20.50 28.92
N LYS A 135 9.63 20.10 28.58
CA LYS A 135 9.93 18.79 28.00
C LYS A 135 9.54 17.61 28.91
N ILE A 136 9.74 17.75 30.22
CA ILE A 136 9.36 16.71 31.19
C ILE A 136 7.84 16.58 31.27
N ASN A 137 7.13 17.70 31.29
CA ASN A 137 5.67 17.72 31.29
C ASN A 137 5.10 17.13 29.99
N GLN A 138 5.74 17.40 28.86
CA GLN A 138 5.36 16.81 27.56
C GLN A 138 5.53 15.28 27.56
N ILE A 139 6.61 14.74 28.13
CA ILE A 139 6.77 13.28 28.29
C ILE A 139 5.67 12.69 29.18
N ARG A 140 5.32 13.36 30.28
CA ARG A 140 4.23 12.92 31.16
C ARG A 140 2.88 12.93 30.44
N GLN A 141 2.60 13.98 29.68
CA GLN A 141 1.39 14.10 28.86
C GLN A 141 1.32 12.96 27.84
N ASN A 142 2.39 12.73 27.07
CA ASN A 142 2.43 11.67 26.06
C ASN A 142 2.29 10.27 26.67
N ARG A 143 2.76 10.05 27.90
CA ARG A 143 2.51 8.79 28.62
C ARG A 143 1.02 8.60 28.91
N VAL A 144 0.35 9.63 29.43
CA VAL A 144 -1.09 9.56 29.70
C VAL A 144 -1.89 9.36 28.40
N LEU A 145 -1.46 10.00 27.31
CA LEU A 145 -2.08 9.80 25.98
C LEU A 145 -1.89 8.36 25.47
N LEU A 146 -0.72 7.76 25.66
CA LEU A 146 -0.50 6.34 25.34
C LEU A 146 -1.42 5.43 26.15
N ASP A 147 -1.55 5.67 27.45
CA ASP A 147 -2.42 4.87 28.31
C ASP A 147 -3.89 5.03 27.88
N ALA A 148 -4.33 6.24 27.55
CA ALA A 148 -5.65 6.48 26.98
C ALA A 148 -5.87 5.76 25.63
N GLY A 149 -4.84 5.74 24.77
CA GLY A 149 -4.86 5.01 23.50
C GLY A 149 -5.04 3.50 23.69
N LYS A 150 -4.35 2.91 24.67
CA LYS A 150 -4.50 1.50 25.06
C LYS A 150 -5.92 1.19 25.54
N THR A 151 -6.44 2.00 26.46
CA THR A 151 -7.81 1.85 26.96
C THR A 151 -8.83 2.01 25.83
N ASN A 152 -8.61 2.91 24.88
CA ASN A 152 -9.48 3.05 23.71
C ASN A 152 -9.45 1.79 22.82
N THR A 153 -8.28 1.21 22.58
CA THR A 153 -8.17 -0.06 21.85
C THR A 153 -8.91 -1.20 22.55
N GLU A 154 -8.82 -1.29 23.88
CA GLU A 154 -9.58 -2.25 24.66
C GLU A 154 -11.10 -2.02 24.56
N LYS A 155 -11.53 -0.77 24.66
CA LYS A 155 -12.94 -0.39 24.47
C LYS A 155 -13.45 -0.81 23.09
N VAL A 156 -12.72 -0.49 22.02
CA VAL A 156 -13.10 -0.87 20.65
C VAL A 156 -13.25 -2.39 20.50
N LYS A 157 -12.35 -3.17 21.11
CA LYS A 157 -12.48 -4.64 21.11
C LYS A 157 -13.74 -5.08 21.86
N ASN A 158 -14.01 -4.52 23.03
CA ASN A 158 -15.18 -4.87 23.84
C ASN A 158 -16.50 -4.53 23.14
N ASP A 159 -16.60 -3.33 22.55
CA ASP A 159 -17.77 -2.89 21.78
C ASP A 159 -18.01 -3.84 20.59
N LEU A 160 -16.94 -4.27 19.94
CA LEU A 160 -17.01 -5.20 18.83
C LEU A 160 -17.40 -6.62 19.26
N ILE A 161 -16.91 -7.11 20.41
CA ILE A 161 -17.34 -8.38 21.00
C ILE A 161 -18.85 -8.33 21.26
N LEU A 162 -19.34 -7.24 21.87
CA LEU A 162 -20.76 -7.08 22.15
C LEU A 162 -21.58 -7.10 20.85
N GLN A 163 -21.13 -6.39 19.81
CA GLN A 163 -21.79 -6.39 18.50
C GLN A 163 -21.86 -7.79 17.88
N VAL A 164 -20.76 -8.56 17.93
CA VAL A 164 -20.72 -9.94 17.43
C VAL A 164 -21.69 -10.83 18.20
N VAL A 165 -21.71 -10.73 19.54
CA VAL A 165 -22.61 -11.51 20.39
C VAL A 165 -24.07 -11.20 20.08
N THR A 166 -24.45 -9.93 20.01
CA THR A 166 -25.82 -9.51 19.66
C THR A 166 -26.21 -10.01 18.27
N SER A 167 -25.31 -9.89 17.29
CA SER A 167 -25.57 -10.34 15.91
C SER A 167 -25.74 -11.86 15.85
N TYR A 168 -24.92 -12.62 16.58
CA TYR A 168 -25.02 -14.07 16.67
C TYR A 168 -26.35 -14.52 17.30
N LEU A 169 -26.77 -13.89 18.40
CA LEU A 169 -28.04 -14.18 19.06
C LEU A 169 -29.24 -13.87 18.15
N GLN A 170 -29.18 -12.78 17.38
CA GLN A 170 -30.22 -12.46 16.40
C GLN A 170 -30.31 -13.49 15.28
N ILE A 171 -29.18 -13.99 14.77
CA ILE A 171 -29.16 -15.02 13.73
C ILE A 171 -29.74 -16.33 14.25
N LEU A 172 -29.37 -16.74 15.48
CA LEU A 172 -29.96 -17.93 16.12
C LEU A 172 -31.47 -17.79 16.27
N TYR A 173 -31.94 -16.65 16.80
CA TYR A 173 -33.37 -16.41 16.97
C TYR A 173 -34.15 -16.48 15.65
N ASN A 174 -33.64 -15.87 14.57
CA ASN A 174 -34.30 -15.91 13.25
C ASN A 174 -34.20 -17.27 12.54
N LYS A 175 -33.42 -18.23 13.07
CA LYS A 175 -33.27 -19.57 12.50
C LYS A 175 -34.19 -20.60 13.16
N ASP A 176 -34.67 -20.31 14.36
CA ASP A 176 -35.62 -21.14 15.11
C ASP A 176 -37.11 -20.80 14.82
N PHE A 177 -37.37 -19.68 14.12
CA PHE A 177 -38.68 -19.31 13.55
C PHE A 177 -38.67 -19.43 12.02
#